data_AF-A0A096FLZ1-F1
#
_entry.id   AF-A0A096FLZ1-F1
#
_cell.length_a   1.000
_cell.length_b   1.000
_cell.length_c   1.000
_cell.angle_alpha   90.00
_cell.angle_beta   90.00
_cell.angle_gamma   90.00
#
_symmetry.space_group_name_H-M   'P 1'
#
loop_
_entity.id
_entity.type
_entity.pdbx_description
1 polymer ?
#
loop_
_entity_poly.entity_id
_entity_poly.type
_entity_poly.pdbx_seq_one_letter_code
_entity_poly.pdbx_strand_id
1 'polypeptide(L)' 'MTAITLASRKAAPILPTTGALDPIQLHADAHNALSMAVFYLRQPAANVPGARRKAVQALAALRGLSLCMEG' A
#
# COMPACT_ATOMS: atom_id res chain seq x y z
N MET A 1 22.73 13.26 -28.24
CA MET A 1 22.42 13.51 -26.81
C MET A 1 20.91 13.55 -26.66
N THR A 2 20.27 12.44 -26.30
CA THR A 2 18.82 12.32 -26.20
C THR A 2 18.38 12.56 -24.76
N ALA A 3 17.75 13.71 -24.51
CA ALA A 3 17.15 14.04 -23.22
C ALA A 3 15.82 13.29 -23.06
N ILE A 4 15.77 12.36 -22.11
CA ILE A 4 14.53 11.69 -21.72
C ILE A 4 13.82 12.64 -20.76
N THR A 5 12.82 13.36 -21.27
CA THR A 5 11.89 14.12 -20.44
C THR A 5 11.12 13.13 -19.59
N LEU A 6 11.50 13.00 -18.31
CA LEU A 6 10.79 12.20 -17.31
C LEU A 6 9.40 12.82 -17.12
N ALA A 7 8.41 12.34 -17.88
CA ALA A 7 7.02 12.65 -17.64
C ALA A 7 6.70 12.30 -16.19
N SER A 8 6.39 13.33 -15.41
CA SER A 8 5.94 13.24 -14.03
C SER A 8 4.86 12.16 -13.96
N ARG A 9 5.18 11.03 -13.34
CA ARG A 9 4.20 10.02 -12.95
C ARG A 9 3.43 10.62 -11.79
N LYS A 10 2.62 11.63 -12.07
CA LYS A 10 1.59 12.10 -11.16
C LYS A 10 0.64 10.91 -11.06
N ALA A 11 0.92 10.02 -10.12
CA ALA A 11 -0.02 9.00 -9.70
C ALA A 11 -1.32 9.77 -9.46
N ALA A 12 -2.31 9.54 -10.33
CA ALA A 12 -3.62 10.12 -10.12
C ALA A 12 -4.00 9.80 -8.67
N PRO A 13 -4.48 10.76 -7.87
CA PRO A 13 -5.13 10.40 -6.63
C PRO A 13 -6.23 9.44 -7.06
N ILE A 14 -6.09 8.16 -6.72
CA ILE A 14 -7.19 7.22 -6.83
C ILE A 14 -8.17 7.78 -5.80
N LEU A 15 -9.13 8.58 -6.28
CA LEU A 15 -10.25 9.02 -5.47
C LEU A 15 -10.87 7.72 -4.95
N PRO A 16 -10.92 7.48 -3.63
CA PRO A 16 -11.62 6.33 -3.13
C PRO A 16 -13.07 6.52 -3.55
N THR A 17 -13.55 5.71 -4.50
CA THR A 17 -14.97 5.58 -4.79
C THR A 17 -15.63 5.30 -3.44
N THR A 18 -16.31 6.31 -2.91
CA THR A 18 -16.71 6.45 -1.50
C THR A 18 -17.91 5.52 -1.17
N GLY A 19 -17.82 4.24 -1.53
CA GLY A 19 -18.92 3.30 -1.30
C GLY A 19 -18.67 1.85 -1.70
N ALA A 20 -17.59 1.53 -2.41
CA ALA A 20 -17.22 0.15 -2.68
C ALA A 20 -15.84 -0.09 -2.09
N LEU A 21 -15.78 -0.83 -0.98
CA LEU A 21 -14.56 -1.49 -0.57
C LEU A 21 -14.25 -2.53 -1.67
N ASP A 22 -13.55 -2.11 -2.70
CA ASP A 22 -13.16 -3.01 -3.78
C ASP A 22 -12.13 -3.99 -3.22
N PRO A 23 -12.43 -5.31 -3.16
CA PRO A 23 -11.51 -6.30 -2.63
C PRO A 23 -10.17 -6.29 -3.39
N ILE A 24 -10.16 -5.88 -4.66
CA ILE A 24 -8.93 -5.75 -5.45
C ILE A 24 -8.03 -4.64 -4.89
N GLN A 25 -8.61 -3.49 -4.55
CA GLN A 25 -7.87 -2.36 -3.96
C GLN A 25 -7.34 -2.71 -2.56
N LEU A 26 -8.17 -3.36 -1.73
CA LEU A 26 -7.78 -3.79 -0.40
C LEU A 26 -6.63 -4.82 -0.42
N HIS A 27 -6.66 -5.74 -1.39
CA HIS A 27 -5.57 -6.69 -1.59
C HIS A 27 -4.27 -5.98 -2.02
N ALA A 28 -4.36 -5.04 -2.97
CA ALA A 28 -3.23 -4.26 -3.44
C ALA A 28 -2.60 -3.42 -2.30
N ASP A 29 -3.43 -2.80 -1.46
CA ASP A 29 -3.00 -2.02 -0.31
C ASP A 29 -2.30 -2.89 0.74
N ALA A 30 -2.83 -4.08 1.04
CA ALA A 30 -2.19 -5.03 1.94
C ALA A 30 -0.80 -5.44 1.43
N HIS A 31 -0.69 -5.78 0.15
CA HIS A 31 0.57 -6.17 -0.47
C HIS A 31 1.61 -5.03 -0.46
N ASN A 32 1.20 -3.81 -0.82
CA ASN A 32 2.05 -2.63 -0.80
C ASN A 32 2.56 -2.32 0.63
N ALA A 33 1.67 -2.37 1.62
CA ALA A 33 2.04 -2.13 3.00
C ALA A 33 3.01 -3.18 3.56
N LEU A 34 2.85 -4.46 3.22
CA LEU A 34 3.80 -5.52 3.60
C LEU A 34 5.17 -5.33 2.92
N SER A 35 5.17 -4.98 1.63
CA SER A 35 6.40 -4.69 0.88
C SER A 35 7.20 -3.55 1.53
N MET A 36 6.50 -2.51 1.97
CA MET A 36 7.08 -1.39 2.72
C MET A 36 7.59 -1.79 4.11
N ALA A 37 6.88 -2.65 4.82
CA ALA A 37 7.35 -3.16 6.10
C ALA A 37 8.67 -3.95 5.96
N VAL A 38 8.75 -4.83 4.96
CA VAL A 38 9.97 -5.59 4.67
C VAL A 38 11.11 -4.65 4.23
N PHE A 39 10.82 -3.66 3.40
CA PHE A 39 11.80 -2.65 2.99
C PHE A 39 12.37 -1.88 4.19
N TYR A 40 11.53 -1.47 5.15
CA TYR A 40 12.00 -0.79 6.36
C TYR A 40 12.85 -1.67 7.27
N LEU A 41 12.61 -2.99 7.29
CA LEU A 41 13.40 -3.95 8.07
C LEU A 41 14.73 -4.30 7.41
N ARG A 42 14.82 -4.24 6.08
CA ARG A 42 16.05 -4.51 5.32
C ARG A 42 17.04 -3.35 5.31
N GLN A 43 16.68 -2.18 5.83
CA GLN A 43 17.57 -1.02 5.90
C GLN A 43 18.63 -1.20 7.00
N PRO A 44 19.88 -0.71 6.78
CA PRO A 44 20.97 -0.85 7.74
C PRO A 44 20.67 -0.24 9.13
N ALA A 45 19.87 0.82 9.15
CA ALA A 45 19.25 1.37 10.35
C ALA A 45 17.74 1.05 10.29
N ALA A 46 17.38 -0.15 10.74
CA ALA A 46 16.01 -0.65 10.63
C ALA A 46 15.01 0.30 11.28
N ASN A 47 14.09 0.86 10.49
CA ASN A 47 13.01 1.70 11.00
C ASN A 47 11.88 0.80 11.54
N VAL A 48 12.14 0.17 12.68
CA VAL A 48 11.19 -0.75 13.35
C VAL A 48 9.83 -0.08 13.63
N PRO A 49 9.75 1.17 14.11
CA PRO A 49 8.46 1.85 14.29
C PRO A 49 7.70 2.06 12.97
N GLY A 50 8.40 2.43 11.89
CA GLY A 50 7.83 2.61 10.56
C GLY A 50 7.35 1.29 9.94
N ALA A 51 8.13 0.22 10.09
CA ALA A 51 7.77 -1.14 9.69
C ALA A 51 6.51 -1.63 10.41
N ARG A 52 6.43 -1.42 11.74
CA ARG A 52 5.24 -1.78 12.53
C ARG A 52 3.99 -1.05 12.06
N ARG A 53 4.07 0.25 11.79
CA ARG A 53 2.93 1.03 11.27
C ARG A 53 2.45 0.48 9.93
N LYS A 54 3.38 0.14 9.03
CA LYS A 54 3.04 -0.47 7.73
C LYS A 54 2.42 -1.86 7.88
N ALA A 55 2.91 -2.69 8.80
CA ALA A 55 2.29 -3.98 9.11
C ALA A 55 0.85 -3.83 9.65
N VAL A 56 0.60 -2.83 10.51
CA VAL A 56 -0.76 -2.54 11.00
C VAL A 56 -1.69 -2.05 9.87
N GLN A 57 -1.18 -1.24 8.94
CA GLN A 57 -1.92 -0.83 7.74
C GLN A 57 -2.30 -2.03 6.88
N ALA A 58 -1.38 -2.97 6.65
CA ALA A 58 -1.66 -4.19 5.91
C ALA A 58 -2.74 -5.05 6.60
N LEU A 59 -2.65 -5.19 7.92
CA LEU A 59 -3.62 -5.95 8.71
C LEU A 59 -5.02 -5.32 8.65
N ALA A 60 -5.12 -4.00 8.68
CA ALA A 60 -6.39 -3.29 8.52
C ALA A 60 -7.00 -3.52 7.11
N ALA A 61 -6.19 -3.48 6.06
CA ALA A 61 -6.62 -3.75 4.69
C ALA A 61 -7.10 -5.20 4.51
N LEU A 62 -6.41 -6.18 5.11
CA LEU A 62 -6.83 -7.59 5.10
C LEU A 62 -8.14 -7.82 5.85
N ARG A 63 -8.35 -7.12 6.98
CA ARG A 63 -9.64 -7.16 7.69
C ARG A 63 -10.76 -6.56 6.86
N GLY A 64 -10.51 -5.44 6.19
CA GLY A 64 -11.43 -4.86 5.21
C GLY A 64 -11.77 -5.88 4.12
N LEU A 65 -10.78 -6.58 3.58
CA LEU A 65 -10.97 -7.61 2.57
C LEU A 65 -11.83 -8.77 3.06
N SER A 66 -11.57 -9.29 4.27
CA SER A 66 -12.42 -10.33 4.89
C SER A 66 -13.87 -9.90 4.95
N LEU A 67 -14.13 -8.72 5.48
CA LEU A 67 -15.48 -8.17 5.61
C LEU A 67 -16.18 -7.95 4.27
N CYS A 68 -15.43 -7.69 3.19
CA CYS A 68 -15.98 -7.54 1.84
C CYS A 68 -16.30 -8.87 1.17
N MET A 69 -15.65 -9.96 1.60
CA MET A 69 -15.90 -11.30 1.08
C MET A 69 -16.96 -12.06 1.88
N GLU A 70 -17.24 -11.64 3.12
CA GLU A 70 -18.22 -12.25 4.02
C GLU A 70 -19.65 -11.67 3.88
N GLY A 71 -19.85 -10.68 2.99
CA GLY A 71 -21.15 -10.10 2.64
C GLY A 71 -21.71 -10.63 1.33
#